data_AF-X8CE03-F1
#
_entry.id   AF-X8CE03-F1
#
_cell.length_a   1.000
_cell.length_b   1.000
_cell.length_c   1.000
_cell.angle_alpha   90.00
_cell.angle_beta   90.00
_cell.angle_gamma   90.00
#
_symmetry.space_group_name_H-M   'P 1'
#
loop_
_entity.id
_entity.type
_entity.pdbx_description
1 polymer ?
#
loop_
_entity_poly.entity_id
_entity_poly.type
_entity_poly.pdbx_seq_one_letter_code
_entity_poly.pdbx_strand_id
1 'polypeptide(L)'
;MGMKWSEASLTGLPMKQQPTCSTCGFALWTPIAKLSVSHVGLYDDARFPGRLIVSLDEHVEHFDQADPGVLAAFMADLQVASLVLRKMGDVERVNIAVLGNKDPHVHAHVIPRRVTDANFGVAPWENAEPRSSMTPEDRVTIVDLLRQGFGVVVA
;
A
#
# COMPACT_ATOMS: atom_id res chain seq x y z
N MET A 1 -13.71 -32.36 -19.04
CA MET A 1 -12.23 -32.38 -19.01
C MET A 1 -11.79 -31.22 -18.13
N GLY A 2 -11.51 -31.47 -16.85
CA GLY A 2 -11.18 -30.42 -15.88
C GLY A 2 -9.77 -29.90 -16.10
N MET A 3 -9.64 -28.59 -16.31
CA MET A 3 -8.33 -27.93 -16.25
C MET A 3 -7.87 -27.93 -14.80
N LYS A 4 -6.82 -28.72 -14.54
CA LYS A 4 -6.08 -28.70 -13.29
C LYS A 4 -5.27 -27.41 -13.24
N TRP A 5 -5.60 -26.54 -12.29
CA TRP A 5 -4.73 -25.45 -11.88
C TRP A 5 -3.58 -26.07 -11.08
N SER A 6 -2.36 -26.00 -11.60
CA SER A 6 -1.15 -26.38 -10.86
C SER A 6 -0.79 -25.28 -9.87
N GLU A 7 -0.46 -25.67 -8.64
CA GLU A 7 0.05 -24.86 -7.52
C GLU A 7 1.39 -24.17 -7.84
N ALA A 8 1.41 -23.30 -8.84
CA ALA A 8 2.57 -22.47 -9.14
C ALA A 8 2.57 -21.24 -8.21
N SER A 9 3.21 -21.42 -7.05
CA SER A 9 3.81 -20.40 -6.18
C SER A 9 2.95 -19.20 -5.79
N LEU A 10 2.34 -19.30 -4.60
CA LEU A 10 1.90 -18.18 -3.76
C LEU A 10 3.05 -17.46 -3.03
N THR A 11 4.30 -17.66 -3.48
CA THR A 11 5.44 -16.85 -3.04
C THR A 11 5.44 -15.56 -3.86
N GLY A 12 5.53 -14.43 -3.15
CA GLY A 12 5.53 -13.11 -3.77
C GLY A 12 6.52 -12.99 -4.92
N LEU A 13 6.28 -12.01 -5.80
CA LEU A 13 7.19 -11.66 -6.88
C LEU A 13 8.66 -11.79 -6.43
N PRO A 14 9.54 -12.44 -7.21
CA PRO A 14 10.93 -12.66 -6.81
C PRO A 14 11.56 -11.31 -6.41
N MET A 15 12.28 -11.27 -5.29
CA MET A 15 12.89 -10.05 -4.69
C MET A 15 13.58 -9.13 -5.72
N LYS A 16 14.10 -9.70 -6.81
CA LYS A 16 14.76 -8.98 -7.91
C LYS A 16 13.88 -8.00 -8.70
N GLN A 17 12.58 -7.91 -8.44
CA GLN A 17 11.67 -6.98 -9.13
C GLN A 17 10.94 -6.00 -8.18
N GLN A 18 11.35 -5.93 -6.91
CA GLN A 18 10.77 -4.98 -5.95
C GLN A 18 11.43 -3.60 -6.13
N PRO A 19 10.64 -2.51 -6.26
CA PRO A 19 11.20 -1.17 -6.23
C PRO A 19 11.89 -0.99 -4.88
N THR A 20 13.21 -0.87 -4.92
CA THR A 20 14.09 -0.78 -3.77
C THR A 20 14.92 0.49 -3.91
N CYS A 21 14.93 1.32 -2.87
CA CYS A 21 15.74 2.53 -2.84
C CYS A 21 17.23 2.14 -2.81
N SER A 22 18.03 2.68 -3.73
CA SER A 22 19.48 2.43 -3.78
C SER A 22 20.26 3.07 -2.62
N THR A 23 19.66 4.03 -1.91
CA THR A 23 20.32 4.80 -0.85
C THR A 23 20.11 4.17 0.52
N CYS A 24 18.85 3.93 0.92
CA CYS A 24 18.53 3.40 2.25
C CYS A 24 18.04 1.95 2.25
N GLY A 25 17.88 1.33 1.08
CA GLY A 25 17.39 -0.04 0.96
C GLY A 25 15.89 -0.22 1.23
N PHE A 26 15.13 0.86 1.41
CA PHE A 26 13.67 0.79 1.56
C PHE A 26 13.05 0.03 0.38
N ALA A 27 12.23 -0.97 0.66
CA ALA A 27 11.60 -1.81 -0.34
C ALA A 27 10.10 -1.95 -0.08
N LEU A 28 9.32 -1.84 -1.15
CA LEU A 28 7.90 -2.17 -1.11
C LEU A 28 7.70 -3.69 -1.25
N TRP A 29 7.09 -4.25 -0.22
CA TRP A 29 6.62 -5.63 -0.23
C TRP A 29 5.31 -5.68 -1.04
N THR A 30 5.19 -6.67 -1.92
CA THR A 30 4.06 -6.83 -2.87
C THR A 30 3.75 -5.56 -3.69
N PRO A 31 4.57 -5.23 -4.70
CA PRO A 31 4.33 -4.10 -5.59
C PRO A 31 2.99 -4.24 -6.35
N ILE A 32 2.22 -3.15 -6.37
CA ILE A 32 0.89 -3.07 -6.99
C ILE A 32 0.91 -2.20 -8.24
N ALA A 33 1.40 -0.97 -8.13
CA ALA A 33 1.36 0.02 -9.20
C ALA A 33 2.48 1.04 -9.10
N LYS A 34 2.81 1.64 -10.24
CA LYS A 34 3.62 2.84 -10.36
C LYS A 34 2.70 4.04 -10.59
N LEU A 35 2.92 5.14 -9.87
CA LEU A 35 2.20 6.41 -10.04
C LEU A 35 3.16 7.48 -10.58
N SER A 36 2.85 8.77 -10.41
CA SER A 36 3.60 9.86 -11.03
C SER A 36 5.01 10.01 -10.45
N VAL A 37 5.12 10.07 -9.12
CA VAL A 37 6.39 10.26 -8.38
C VAL A 37 6.58 9.22 -7.28
N SER A 38 5.74 8.17 -7.29
CA SER A 38 5.71 7.16 -6.24
C SER A 38 5.43 5.76 -6.76
N HIS A 39 5.69 4.78 -5.90
CA HIS A 39 5.27 3.40 -6.06
C HIS A 39 4.28 3.01 -4.97
N VAL A 40 3.36 2.11 -5.30
CA VAL A 40 2.34 1.58 -4.39
C VAL A 40 2.61 0.10 -4.13
N GLY A 41 2.66 -0.29 -2.85
CA GLY A 41 2.75 -1.69 -2.41
C GLY A 41 1.65 -2.05 -1.42
N LEU A 42 1.23 -3.32 -1.43
CA LEU A 42 0.29 -3.86 -0.45
C LEU A 42 1.04 -4.23 0.85
N TYR A 43 0.63 -3.64 1.96
CA TYR A 43 1.11 -4.01 3.29
C TYR A 43 0.31 -5.21 3.81
N ASP A 44 0.98 -6.32 4.09
CA ASP A 44 0.33 -7.57 4.52
C ASP A 44 -0.16 -7.54 5.98
N ASP A 45 -1.22 -6.78 6.24
CA ASP A 45 -1.79 -6.56 7.57
C ASP A 45 -3.28 -6.89 7.59
N ALA A 46 -3.62 -8.05 8.14
CA ALA A 46 -5.00 -8.55 8.17
C ALA A 46 -5.96 -7.69 8.99
N ARG A 47 -5.44 -6.79 9.85
CA ARG A 47 -6.27 -5.84 10.60
C ARG A 47 -6.89 -4.80 9.67
N PHE A 48 -6.25 -4.49 8.56
CA PHE A 48 -6.69 -3.50 7.58
C PHE A 48 -6.50 -4.02 6.14
N PRO A 49 -7.29 -5.00 5.69
CA PRO A 49 -7.13 -5.59 4.37
C PRO A 49 -7.24 -4.53 3.26
N GLY A 50 -6.21 -4.48 2.42
CA GLY A 50 -6.03 -3.45 1.38
C GLY A 50 -5.11 -2.28 1.79
N ARG A 51 -4.58 -2.24 3.02
CA ARG A 51 -3.62 -1.19 3.44
C ARG A 51 -2.45 -1.08 2.48
N LEU A 52 -2.18 0.13 2.01
CA LEU A 52 -1.08 0.42 1.09
C LEU A 52 0.07 1.13 1.81
N ILE A 53 1.26 0.90 1.27
CA ILE A 53 2.40 1.81 1.42
C ILE A 53 2.62 2.49 0.08
N VAL A 54 2.62 3.82 0.08
CA VAL A 54 2.94 4.63 -1.10
C VAL A 54 4.26 5.34 -0.80
N SER A 55 5.33 4.99 -1.50
CA SER A 55 6.67 5.54 -1.24
C SER A 55 7.13 6.40 -2.40
N LEU A 56 7.75 7.54 -2.10
CA LEU A 56 8.41 8.35 -3.14
C LEU A 56 9.45 7.51 -3.90
N ASP A 57 9.64 7.84 -5.17
CA ASP A 57 10.69 7.22 -5.99
C ASP A 57 12.08 7.65 -5.54
N GLU A 58 12.20 8.95 -5.31
CA GLU A 58 13.43 9.56 -4.84
C GLU A 58 13.62 9.25 -3.36
N HIS A 59 14.89 9.08 -2.98
CA HIS A 59 15.25 9.01 -1.58
C HIS A 59 15.12 10.39 -0.95
N VAL A 60 14.17 10.51 -0.04
CA VAL A 60 14.03 11.66 0.85
C VAL A 60 13.94 11.10 2.27
N GLU A 61 14.84 11.51 3.15
CA GLU A 61 14.85 11.03 4.53
C GLU A 61 13.86 11.83 5.39
N HIS A 62 13.94 13.16 5.34
CA HIS A 62 13.03 14.04 6.06
C HIS A 62 12.11 14.82 5.12
N PHE A 63 10.84 14.97 5.53
CA PHE A 63 9.80 15.54 4.68
C PHE A 63 10.10 16.98 4.22
N ASP A 64 10.82 17.77 5.02
CA ASP A 64 11.23 19.13 4.71
C ASP A 64 12.35 19.22 3.65
N GLN A 65 12.99 18.10 3.32
CA GLN A 65 14.04 18.04 2.31
C GLN A 65 13.48 17.83 0.90
N ALA A 66 12.22 17.42 0.77
CA ALA A 66 11.60 17.20 -0.53
C ALA A 66 11.32 18.53 -1.24
N ASP A 67 11.52 18.55 -2.57
CA ASP A 67 11.06 19.65 -3.39
C ASP A 67 9.53 19.83 -3.22
N PRO A 68 9.02 21.07 -3.01
CA PRO A 68 7.59 21.30 -2.82
C PRO A 68 6.72 20.83 -3.99
N GLY A 69 7.22 20.87 -5.22
CA GLY A 69 6.55 20.33 -6.41
C GLY A 69 6.44 18.81 -6.37
N VAL A 70 7.49 18.12 -5.93
CA VAL A 70 7.46 16.66 -5.68
C VAL A 70 6.44 16.31 -4.60
N LEU A 71 6.37 17.07 -3.50
CA LEU A 71 5.36 16.84 -2.46
C LEU A 71 3.93 17.09 -2.96
N ALA A 72 3.71 18.09 -3.81
CA ALA A 72 2.41 18.32 -4.43
C ALA A 72 1.99 17.14 -5.33
N ALA A 73 2.91 16.62 -6.15
CA ALA A 73 2.68 15.44 -6.97
C ALA A 73 2.45 14.18 -6.11
N PHE A 74 3.20 14.02 -5.02
CA PHE A 74 3.00 12.93 -4.08
C PHE A 74 1.61 12.97 -3.43
N MET A 75 1.14 14.15 -3.03
CA MET A 75 -0.22 14.30 -2.51
C MET A 75 -1.28 13.95 -3.56
N ALA A 76 -1.05 14.24 -4.84
CA ALA A 76 -1.94 13.80 -5.94
C ALA A 76 -1.93 12.26 -6.11
N ASP A 77 -0.76 11.63 -6.02
CA ASP A 77 -0.65 10.16 -6.01
C ASP A 77 -1.42 9.54 -4.83
N LEU A 78 -1.35 10.16 -3.64
CA LEU A 78 -2.13 9.72 -2.47
C LEU A 78 -3.65 9.90 -2.65
N GLN A 79 -4.09 10.92 -3.41
CA GLN A 79 -5.51 11.05 -3.79
C GLN A 79 -5.95 9.87 -4.66
N VAL A 80 -5.12 9.47 -5.64
CA VAL A 80 -5.39 8.30 -6.49
C VAL A 80 -5.47 7.02 -5.66
N ALA A 81 -4.49 6.77 -4.79
CA ALA A 81 -4.49 5.59 -3.92
C ALA A 81 -5.71 5.56 -2.98
N SER A 82 -6.07 6.72 -2.40
CA SER A 82 -7.26 6.87 -1.56
C SER A 82 -8.55 6.58 -2.33
N LEU A 83 -8.67 7.06 -3.57
CA LEU A 83 -9.84 6.79 -4.41
C LEU A 83 -9.97 5.31 -4.76
N VAL A 84 -8.87 4.64 -5.10
CA VAL A 84 -8.87 3.19 -5.38
C VAL A 84 -9.36 2.41 -4.16
N LEU A 85 -8.83 2.71 -2.96
CA LEU A 85 -9.29 2.05 -1.73
C LEU A 85 -10.75 2.35 -1.40
N ARG A 86 -11.21 3.59 -1.58
CA ARG A 86 -12.63 3.97 -1.37
C ARG A 86 -13.60 3.25 -2.31
N LYS A 87 -13.12 2.78 -3.47
CA LYS A 87 -13.91 1.98 -4.41
C LYS A 87 -13.88 0.48 -4.09
N MET A 88 -12.98 0.03 -3.22
CA MET A 88 -13.06 -1.31 -2.64
C MET A 88 -14.26 -1.34 -1.67
N GLY A 89 -15.01 -2.43 -1.66
CA GLY A 89 -16.22 -2.56 -0.84
C GLY A 89 -16.00 -2.25 0.65
N ASP A 90 -17.03 -1.68 1.27
CA ASP A 90 -17.14 -1.49 2.71
C ASP A 90 -16.03 -0.62 3.35
N VAL A 91 -15.45 0.33 2.60
CA VAL A 91 -14.47 1.30 3.14
C VAL A 91 -15.15 2.62 3.47
N GLU A 92 -15.46 2.87 4.75
CA GLU A 92 -16.07 4.14 5.19
C GLU A 92 -15.11 5.32 5.12
N ARG A 93 -13.83 5.11 5.43
CA ARG A 93 -12.82 6.19 5.47
C ARG A 93 -11.46 5.67 5.02
N VAL A 94 -10.64 6.55 4.45
CA VAL A 94 -9.21 6.30 4.26
C VAL A 94 -8.41 7.19 5.21
N ASN A 95 -7.50 6.59 5.97
CA ASN A 95 -6.51 7.33 6.76
C ASN A 95 -5.20 7.40 5.99
N ILE A 96 -4.54 8.56 6.05
CA ILE A 96 -3.26 8.80 5.40
C ILE A 96 -2.31 9.32 6.47
N ALA A 97 -1.14 8.71 6.57
CA ALA A 97 -0.11 9.12 7.53
C ALA A 97 1.27 8.95 6.91
N VAL A 98 2.06 10.02 6.95
CA VAL A 98 3.49 10.00 6.64
C VAL A 98 4.23 9.97 7.97
N LEU A 99 4.92 8.87 8.23
CA LEU A 99 5.75 8.64 9.39
C LEU A 99 7.17 8.30 8.89
N GLY A 100 8.13 8.11 9.80
CA GLY A 100 9.50 7.79 9.36
C GLY A 100 10.46 7.32 10.46
N ASN A 101 9.96 7.02 11.66
CA ASN A 101 10.84 6.74 12.82
C ASN A 101 11.76 5.52 12.62
N LYS A 102 11.35 4.54 11.81
CA LYS A 102 12.11 3.30 11.57
C LYS A 102 12.80 3.26 10.22
N ASP A 103 12.17 3.83 9.20
CA ASP A 103 12.59 3.72 7.81
C ASP A 103 12.86 5.13 7.27
N PRO A 104 14.13 5.48 6.97
CA PRO A 104 14.52 6.82 6.51
C PRO A 104 14.21 6.99 5.02
N HIS A 105 12.93 6.89 4.65
CA HIS A 105 12.45 7.09 3.28
C HIS A 105 11.02 7.59 3.35
N VAL A 106 10.72 8.73 2.75
CA VAL A 106 9.36 9.28 2.77
C VAL A 106 8.38 8.30 2.11
N HIS A 107 7.46 7.79 2.94
CA HIS A 107 6.37 6.92 2.53
C HIS A 107 5.11 7.23 3.34
N ALA A 108 3.97 7.05 2.71
CA ALA A 108 2.67 7.18 3.34
C ALA A 108 2.05 5.80 3.58
N HIS A 109 1.49 5.61 4.77
CA HIS A 109 0.49 4.60 5.00
C HIS A 109 -0.86 5.11 4.50
N VAL A 110 -1.51 4.37 3.59
CA VAL A 110 -2.86 4.66 3.10
C VAL A 110 -3.76 3.50 3.51
N ILE A 111 -4.64 3.74 4.47
CA ILE A 111 -5.28 2.68 5.26
C ILE A 111 -6.79 2.73 5.05
N PRO A 112 -7.42 1.69 4.47
CA PRO A 112 -8.87 1.60 4.41
C PRO A 112 -9.40 1.29 5.81
N ARG A 113 -10.36 2.08 6.28
CA ARG A 113 -10.99 1.95 7.59
C ARG A 113 -12.44 1.53 7.42
N ARG A 114 -12.82 0.53 8.21
CA ARG A 114 -14.16 -0.04 8.20
C ARG A 114 -14.84 0.09 9.55
N VAL A 115 -16.17 0.22 9.57
CA VAL A 115 -16.94 0.20 10.84
C VAL A 115 -16.76 -1.10 11.62
N THR A 116 -16.35 -2.18 10.94
CA THR A 116 -16.04 -3.48 11.52
C THR A 116 -14.61 -3.60 12.06
N ASP A 117 -13.75 -2.59 11.86
CA ASP A 117 -12.39 -2.61 12.41
C ASP A 117 -12.46 -2.67 13.95
N ALA A 118 -11.63 -3.51 14.57
CA ALA A 118 -11.60 -3.65 16.03
C ALA A 118 -11.35 -2.33 16.78
N ASN A 119 -10.60 -1.40 16.17
CA ASN A 119 -10.30 -0.07 16.70
C ASN A 119 -10.92 1.06 15.85
N PHE A 120 -12.10 0.83 15.27
CA PHE A 120 -12.83 1.89 14.58
C PHE A 120 -13.08 3.09 15.52
N GLY A 121 -13.00 4.30 14.97
CA GLY A 121 -13.17 5.56 15.72
C GLY A 121 -11.88 6.14 16.31
N VAL A 122 -10.79 5.38 16.37
CA VAL A 122 -9.46 5.87 16.80
C VAL A 122 -8.41 5.70 15.70
N ALA A 123 -7.19 6.19 15.94
CA ALA A 123 -6.09 6.06 15.00
C ALA A 123 -5.75 4.58 14.74
N PRO A 124 -5.27 4.19 13.53
CA PRO A 124 -5.03 2.79 13.17
C PRO A 124 -4.06 2.03 14.08
N TRP A 125 -3.20 2.73 14.82
CA TRP A 125 -2.24 2.14 15.76
C TRP A 125 -2.72 2.16 17.22
N GLU A 126 -3.78 2.90 17.51
CA GLU A 126 -4.31 3.02 18.87
C GLU A 126 -5.17 1.79 19.19
N ASN A 127 -4.88 1.13 20.31
CA ASN A 127 -5.56 -0.09 20.76
C ASN A 127 -5.68 -1.16 19.66
N ALA A 128 -4.72 -1.19 18.72
CA ALA A 128 -4.73 -2.14 17.63
C ALA A 128 -4.25 -3.51 18.11
N GLU A 129 -4.96 -4.56 17.71
CA GLU A 129 -4.51 -5.95 17.88
C GLU A 129 -3.11 -6.15 17.30
N PRO A 130 -2.34 -7.15 17.75
CA PRO A 130 -1.06 -7.51 17.13
C PRO A 130 -1.22 -7.74 15.62
N ARG A 131 -0.26 -7.27 14.82
CA ARG A 131 -0.29 -7.49 13.37
C ARG A 131 -0.27 -8.99 13.08
N SER A 132 -1.21 -9.44 12.25
CA SER A 132 -1.18 -10.74 11.58
C SER A 132 -1.17 -10.57 10.05
N SER A 133 -0.70 -11.59 9.34
CA SER A 133 -0.77 -11.66 7.88
C SER A 133 -2.17 -12.03 7.40
N MET A 134 -2.55 -11.55 6.21
CA MET A 134 -3.77 -12.00 5.54
C MET A 134 -3.65 -13.47 5.13
N THR A 135 -4.79 -14.13 4.95
CA THR A 135 -4.81 -15.45 4.31
C THR A 135 -4.26 -15.34 2.88
N PRO A 136 -3.63 -16.40 2.33
CA PRO A 136 -3.17 -16.39 0.95
C PRO A 136 -4.29 -16.06 -0.06
N GLU A 137 -5.49 -16.57 0.18
CA GLU A 137 -6.67 -16.37 -0.67
C GLU A 137 -7.15 -14.90 -0.66
N ASP A 138 -7.24 -14.29 0.53
CA ASP A 138 -7.58 -12.87 0.65
C ASP A 138 -6.52 -11.99 0.00
N ARG A 139 -5.24 -12.34 0.20
CA ARG A 139 -4.12 -11.59 -0.38
C ARG A 139 -4.16 -11.61 -1.90
N VAL A 140 -4.40 -12.75 -2.54
CA VAL A 140 -4.55 -12.85 -4.01
C VAL A 140 -5.72 -11.98 -4.47
N THR A 141 -6.87 -12.13 -3.85
CA THR A 141 -8.09 -11.37 -4.19
C THR A 141 -7.86 -9.85 -4.10
N ILE A 142 -7.24 -9.40 -3.01
CA ILE A 142 -6.94 -7.97 -2.79
C ILE A 142 -5.91 -7.45 -3.79
N VAL A 143 -4.87 -8.23 -4.11
CA VAL A 143 -3.86 -7.83 -5.11
C VAL A 143 -4.52 -7.61 -6.48
N ASP A 144 -5.41 -8.53 -6.89
CA ASP A 144 -6.09 -8.43 -8.18
C ASP A 144 -7.04 -7.23 -8.23
N LEU A 145 -7.83 -7.01 -7.18
CA LEU A 145 -8.71 -5.85 -7.05
C LEU A 145 -7.93 -4.53 -7.10
N LEU A 146 -6.81 -4.46 -6.39
CA LEU A 146 -5.96 -3.26 -6.39
C LEU A 146 -5.34 -3.00 -7.75
N ARG A 147 -4.78 -4.02 -8.40
CA ARG A 147 -4.20 -3.89 -9.75
C ARG A 147 -5.24 -3.44 -10.78
N GLN A 148 -6.44 -4.01 -10.72
CA GLN A 148 -7.55 -3.56 -11.57
C GLN A 148 -7.92 -2.11 -11.27
N GLY A 149 -8.06 -1.75 -10.00
CA GLY A 149 -8.42 -0.39 -9.57
C GLY A 149 -7.42 0.66 -10.04
N PHE A 150 -6.13 0.43 -9.85
CA PHE A 150 -5.08 1.32 -10.35
C PHE A 150 -5.03 1.35 -11.88
N GLY A 151 -5.22 0.22 -12.55
CA GLY A 151 -5.24 0.16 -14.03
C GLY A 151 -6.35 0.99 -14.67
N VAL A 152 -7.48 1.20 -13.98
CA VAL A 152 -8.60 2.03 -14.46
C VAL A 152 -8.37 3.52 -14.21
N VAL A 153 -7.69 3.87 -13.11
CA VAL A 153 -7.52 5.27 -12.69
C VAL A 153 -6.27 5.91 -13.30
N VAL A 154 -5.27 5.12 -13.66
CA VAL A 154 -3.97 5.59 -14.20
C VAL A 154 -3.90 5.50 -15.74
N ALA A 155 -4.87 4.83 -16.39
CA ALA A 155 -5.01 4.79 -17.84
C ALA A 155 -5.58 6.10 -18.40
#